data_AF-A0A7L2WJ75-F1
#
_entry.id   AF-A0A7L2WJ75-F1
#
_cell.length_a   1.000
_cell.length_b   1.000
_cell.length_c   1.000
_cell.angle_alpha   90.00
_cell.angle_beta   90.00
_cell.angle_gamma   90.00
#
_symmetry.space_group_name_H-M   'P 1'
#
loop_
_entity.id
_entity.type
_entity.pdbx_description
1 polymer ?
#
loop_
_entity_poly.entity_id
_entity_poly.type
_entity_poly.pdbx_seq_one_letter_code
_entity_poly.pdbx_strand_id
1 'polypeptide(L)'
;TKENKRHMGDTKHFCPVRLKENFVLYPGHYEHAAKYKEKIYYFSTSEYRDKFLKNPEEYVAHNEPIQAPPLRVCLLGTHGAGKTTCARRIADKLGIFHIQFEEYLQELILPKTKEKVEPHVDEEPEEDDNKMPILSQELEGFSRIMSKTDTEKSKQVI
;
A
#
# COMPACT_ATOMS: atom_id res chain seq x y z
N THR A 1 -1.25 -5.30 41.23
CA THR A 1 0.01 -5.66 40.54
C THR A 1 0.65 -4.37 40.07
N LYS A 2 1.78 -3.95 40.65
CA LYS A 2 2.48 -2.72 40.24
C LYS A 2 3.07 -2.96 38.85
N GLU A 3 2.45 -2.43 37.80
CA GLU A 3 3.14 -2.31 36.51
C GLU A 3 4.43 -1.52 36.75
N ASN A 4 5.57 -2.17 36.57
CA ASN A 4 6.84 -1.49 36.42
C ASN A 4 6.71 -0.60 35.17
N LYS A 5 6.24 0.64 35.35
CA LYS A 5 6.16 1.64 34.28
C LYS A 5 7.58 1.87 33.79
N ARG A 6 7.96 1.15 32.75
CA ARG A 6 9.21 1.38 32.01
C ARG A 6 9.22 2.85 31.64
N HIS A 7 10.21 3.60 32.14
CA HIS A 7 10.35 5.01 31.85
C HIS A 7 10.79 5.13 30.37
N MET A 8 9.82 5.28 29.47
CA MET A 8 10.09 5.29 28.03
C MET A 8 10.64 6.64 27.57
N GLY A 9 11.37 6.60 26.46
CA GLY A 9 11.82 7.76 25.72
C GLY A 9 10.68 8.61 25.17
N ASP A 10 11.03 9.79 24.65
CA ASP A 10 10.06 10.75 24.12
C ASP A 10 9.26 10.20 22.93
N THR A 11 9.82 9.21 22.21
CA THR A 11 9.16 8.50 21.10
C THR A 11 8.39 7.25 21.52
N LYS A 12 8.23 7.00 22.84
CA LYS A 12 7.57 5.81 23.39
C LYS A 12 8.14 4.51 22.81
N HIS A 13 7.33 3.76 22.06
CA HIS A 13 7.69 2.49 21.43
C HIS A 13 8.08 2.64 19.94
N PHE A 14 8.20 3.88 19.44
CA PHE A 14 8.59 4.16 18.06
C PHE A 14 10.09 4.46 17.95
N CYS A 15 10.66 4.11 16.79
CA CYS A 15 12.05 4.38 16.44
C CYS A 15 12.32 5.88 16.31
N PRO A 16 13.16 6.49 17.18
CA PRO A 16 13.41 7.94 17.13
C PRO A 16 14.21 8.34 15.89
N VAL A 17 15.12 7.47 15.42
CA VAL A 17 15.92 7.71 14.21
C VAL A 17 15.05 7.77 12.97
N ARG A 18 14.11 6.82 12.81
CA ARG A 18 13.22 6.78 11.66
C ARG A 18 12.22 7.93 11.66
N LEU A 19 11.79 8.37 12.85
CA LEU A 19 10.97 9.55 13.01
C LEU A 19 11.72 10.81 12.60
N LYS A 20 13.00 10.95 12.96
CA LYS A 20 13.80 12.14 12.61
C LYS A 20 14.17 12.18 11.12
N GLU A 21 14.60 11.05 10.56
CA GLU A 21 15.19 11.00 9.21
C GLU A 21 14.17 10.81 8.10
N ASN A 22 13.14 9.99 8.34
CA ASN A 22 12.12 9.70 7.32
C ASN A 22 10.78 10.34 7.64
N PHE A 23 10.63 10.95 8.81
CA PHE A 23 9.36 11.48 9.29
C PHE A 23 8.26 10.41 9.28
N VAL A 24 8.60 9.22 9.80
CA VAL A 24 7.68 8.07 9.90
C VAL A 24 7.72 7.49 11.32
N LEU A 25 6.54 7.31 11.90
CA LEU A 25 6.36 6.55 13.14
C LEU A 25 6.42 5.06 12.82
N TYR A 26 7.58 4.48 13.01
CA TYR A 26 7.79 3.05 12.80
C TYR A 26 8.03 2.34 14.14
N PRO A 27 7.31 1.25 14.43
CA PRO A 27 7.48 0.51 15.69
C PRO A 27 8.93 0.04 15.88
N GLY A 28 9.48 0.29 17.07
CA GLY A 28 10.78 -0.26 17.46
C GLY A 28 10.63 -1.65 18.10
N HIS A 29 11.68 -2.45 17.99
CA HIS A 29 11.76 -3.78 18.60
C HIS A 29 12.49 -3.69 19.96
N TYR A 30 12.06 -4.51 20.92
CA TYR A 30 12.67 -4.55 22.25
C TYR A 30 14.11 -5.08 22.22
N GLU A 31 14.44 -5.94 21.26
CA GLU A 31 15.77 -6.53 21.07
C GLU A 31 16.83 -5.50 20.67
N HIS A 32 16.39 -4.38 20.09
CA HIS A 32 17.27 -3.29 19.68
C HIS A 32 17.21 -2.10 20.63
N ALA A 33 16.55 -2.23 21.78
CA ALA A 33 16.37 -1.11 22.71
C ALA A 33 17.70 -0.61 23.29
N ALA A 34 17.76 0.68 23.60
CA ALA A 34 18.89 1.31 24.29
C ALA A 34 18.40 2.28 25.36
N LYS A 35 19.22 2.48 26.40
CA LYS A 35 18.93 3.41 27.49
C LYS A 35 19.72 4.70 27.30
N TYR A 36 19.05 5.85 27.40
CA TYR A 36 19.68 7.17 27.35
C TYR A 36 18.94 8.13 28.29
N LYS A 37 19.69 8.89 29.13
CA LYS A 37 19.13 9.80 30.15
C LYS A 37 17.99 9.15 30.96
N GLU A 38 18.25 7.94 31.47
CA GLU A 38 17.30 7.11 32.25
C GLU A 38 16.02 6.65 31.53
N LYS A 39 15.87 6.99 30.25
CA LYS A 39 14.76 6.59 29.39
C LYS A 39 15.14 5.43 28.48
N ILE A 40 14.20 4.54 28.20
CA ILE A 40 14.36 3.43 27.26
C ILE A 40 13.80 3.84 25.89
N TYR A 41 14.64 3.75 24.86
CA TYR A 41 14.29 3.97 23.46
C TYR A 41 14.30 2.65 22.69
N TYR A 42 13.35 2.49 21.78
CA TYR A 42 13.19 1.32 20.92
C TYR A 42 13.57 1.65 19.48
N PHE A 43 14.13 0.68 18.75
CA PHE A 43 14.66 0.91 17.40
C PHE A 43 14.19 -0.17 16.44
N SER A 44 13.96 0.19 15.18
CA SER A 44 13.48 -0.75 14.17
C SER A 44 14.56 -1.72 13.68
N THR A 45 15.84 -1.35 13.81
CA THR A 45 17.01 -2.19 13.46
C THR A 45 18.15 -1.89 14.43
N SER A 46 19.10 -2.82 14.54
CA SER A 46 20.35 -2.59 15.31
C SER A 46 21.15 -1.40 14.77
N GLU A 47 21.15 -1.19 13.46
CA GLU A 47 21.87 -0.08 12.82
C GLU A 47 21.36 1.29 13.31
N TYR A 48 20.04 1.45 13.44
CA TYR A 48 19.46 2.69 13.96
C TYR A 48 19.72 2.87 15.46
N ARG A 49 19.79 1.79 16.24
CA ARG A 49 20.24 1.87 17.63
C ARG A 49 21.65 2.41 17.71
N ASP A 50 22.57 1.87 16.91
CA ASP A 50 23.98 2.27 16.92
C ASP A 50 24.15 3.70 16.41
N LYS A 51 23.35 4.12 15.42
CA LYS A 51 23.29 5.50 14.95
C LYS A 51 22.82 6.47 16.03
N PHE A 52 21.78 6.11 16.78
CA PHE A 52 21.31 6.88 17.91
C PHE A 52 22.36 7.01 19.01
N LEU A 53 23.05 5.93 19.36
CA LEU A 53 24.08 5.95 20.40
C LEU A 53 25.29 6.82 20.05
N LYS A 54 25.57 7.03 18.76
CA LYS A 54 26.64 7.95 18.31
C LYS A 54 26.31 9.41 18.58
N ASN A 55 25.05 9.82 18.38
CA ASN A 55 24.61 11.20 18.58
C ASN A 55 23.16 11.26 19.10
N PRO A 56 22.90 10.89 20.36
CA PRO A 56 21.53 10.74 20.86
C PRO A 56 20.78 12.07 20.97
N GLU A 57 21.51 13.18 21.12
CA GLU A 57 20.91 14.51 21.24
C GLU A 57 20.11 14.92 19.99
N GLU A 58 20.53 14.51 18.80
CA GLU A 58 19.81 14.83 17.56
C GLU A 58 18.41 14.19 17.45
N TYR A 59 18.17 13.12 18.20
CA TYR A 59 16.99 12.27 18.10
C TYR A 59 16.03 12.38 19.29
N VAL A 60 16.39 13.17 20.31
CA VAL A 60 15.66 13.31 21.58
C VAL A 60 15.06 14.72 21.68
N ALA A 61 13.92 14.87 22.34
CA ALA A 61 13.31 16.19 22.53
C ALA A 61 14.25 17.09 23.36
N HIS A 62 14.45 18.34 22.94
CA HIS A 62 15.28 19.30 23.69
C HIS A 62 14.39 20.38 24.31
N ASN A 63 14.01 21.36 23.49
CA ASN A 63 13.16 22.48 23.91
C ASN A 63 11.72 22.29 23.43
N GLU A 64 11.54 21.65 22.28
CA GLU A 64 10.24 21.43 21.67
C GLU A 64 9.86 19.94 21.67
N PRO A 65 8.56 19.62 21.85
CA PRO A 65 8.05 18.27 21.69
C PRO A 65 8.35 17.75 20.28
N ILE A 66 8.64 16.46 20.17
CA ILE A 66 8.84 15.82 18.87
C ILE A 66 7.52 15.88 18.08
N GLN A 67 7.58 16.45 16.89
CA GLN A 67 6.42 16.54 16.00
C GLN A 67 6.10 15.16 15.42
N ALA A 68 4.82 14.78 15.49
CA ALA A 68 4.33 13.57 14.85
C ALA A 68 4.13 13.83 13.34
N PRO A 69 4.38 12.83 12.49
CA PRO A 69 4.15 12.97 11.06
C PRO A 69 2.65 13.09 10.75
N PRO A 70 2.28 13.76 9.64
CA PRO A 70 0.90 13.91 9.21
C PRO A 70 0.19 12.57 9.08
N LEU A 71 -1.10 12.53 9.47
CA LEU A 71 -1.94 11.36 9.33
C LEU A 71 -2.16 11.04 7.83
N ARG A 72 -1.93 9.78 7.45
CA ARG A 72 -2.19 9.27 6.11
C ARG A 72 -3.29 8.21 6.20
N VAL A 73 -4.44 8.49 5.60
CA VAL A 73 -5.63 7.63 5.65
C VAL A 73 -6.01 7.22 4.22
N CYS A 74 -6.17 5.91 3.99
CA CYS A 74 -6.67 5.37 2.74
C CYS A 74 -8.00 4.67 3.02
N LEU A 75 -9.07 5.07 2.32
CA LEU A 75 -10.38 4.41 2.42
C LEU A 75 -10.55 3.39 1.31
N LEU A 76 -10.75 2.14 1.70
CA LEU A 76 -10.93 1.00 0.79
C LEU A 76 -12.34 0.41 0.96
N GLY A 77 -12.86 -0.22 -0.10
CA GLY A 77 -14.21 -0.80 -0.12
C GLY A 77 -14.79 -0.87 -1.54
N THR A 78 -15.96 -1.49 -1.68
CA THR A 78 -16.63 -1.71 -2.98
C THR A 78 -17.00 -0.41 -3.70
N HIS A 79 -17.20 -0.48 -5.01
CA HIS A 79 -17.72 0.64 -5.79
C HIS A 79 -19.06 1.12 -5.21
N GLY A 80 -19.33 2.44 -5.23
CA GLY A 80 -20.56 3.00 -4.68
C GLY A 80 -20.68 3.07 -3.14
N ALA A 81 -19.77 2.48 -2.36
CA ALA A 81 -19.82 2.49 -0.88
C ALA A 81 -19.68 3.87 -0.20
N GLY A 82 -19.63 4.97 -0.96
CA GLY A 82 -19.53 6.32 -0.43
C GLY A 82 -18.15 6.70 0.12
N LYS A 83 -17.08 5.97 -0.25
CA LYS A 83 -15.70 6.21 0.20
C LYS A 83 -15.28 7.67 0.00
N THR A 84 -15.51 8.23 -1.19
CA THR A 84 -15.15 9.62 -1.51
C THR A 84 -15.93 10.62 -0.64
N THR A 85 -17.21 10.37 -0.38
CA THR A 85 -18.04 11.21 0.50
C THR A 85 -17.53 11.18 1.94
N CYS A 86 -17.19 9.99 2.45
CA CYS A 86 -16.62 9.82 3.78
C CYS A 86 -15.23 10.47 3.89
N ALA A 87 -14.36 10.26 2.89
CA ALA A 87 -13.01 10.83 2.86
C ALA A 87 -13.05 12.36 2.91
N ARG A 88 -13.94 12.99 2.12
CA ARG A 88 -14.13 14.44 2.14
C ARG A 88 -14.56 14.95 3.52
N ARG A 89 -15.57 14.30 4.13
CA ARG A 89 -16.03 14.66 5.48
C ARG A 89 -14.94 14.48 6.55
N ILE A 90 -14.10 13.44 6.43
CA ILE A 90 -12.97 13.22 7.34
C ILE A 90 -11.91 14.30 7.15
N ALA A 91 -11.61 14.65 5.90
CA ALA A 91 -10.66 15.69 5.56
C ALA A 91 -11.06 17.05 6.13
N ASP A 92 -12.32 17.46 5.95
CA ASP A 92 -12.86 18.71 6.48
C ASP A 92 -12.79 18.76 8.01
N LYS A 93 -13.12 17.64 8.69
CA LYS A 93 -13.11 17.56 10.16
C LYS A 93 -11.70 17.57 10.75
N LEU A 94 -10.75 16.91 10.09
CA LEU A 94 -9.37 16.78 10.57
C LEU A 94 -8.45 17.88 10.03
N GLY A 95 -8.92 18.72 9.10
CA GLY A 95 -8.10 19.72 8.43
C GLY A 95 -6.96 19.11 7.62
N ILE A 96 -7.16 17.91 7.06
CA ILE A 96 -6.15 17.20 6.25
C ILE A 96 -6.48 17.30 4.77
N PHE A 97 -5.45 17.20 3.93
CA PHE A 97 -5.61 17.26 2.47
C PHE A 97 -6.29 16.00 1.94
N HIS A 98 -7.37 16.17 1.17
CA HIS A 98 -8.11 15.10 0.52
C HIS A 98 -7.61 14.89 -0.92
N ILE A 99 -7.12 13.69 -1.22
CA ILE A 99 -6.72 13.29 -2.58
C ILE A 99 -7.82 12.43 -3.18
N GLN A 100 -8.45 12.91 -4.25
CA GLN A 100 -9.32 12.07 -5.07
C GLN A 100 -8.44 11.29 -6.06
N PHE A 101 -8.16 10.04 -5.71
CA PHE A 101 -7.15 9.22 -6.39
C PHE A 101 -7.38 9.09 -7.90
N GLU A 102 -8.62 8.93 -8.34
CA GLU A 102 -8.96 8.76 -9.76
C GLU A 102 -8.60 10.01 -10.60
N GLU A 103 -8.93 11.19 -10.10
CA GLU A 103 -8.60 12.46 -10.76
C GLU A 103 -7.08 12.67 -10.80
N TYR A 104 -6.41 12.44 -9.67
CA TYR A 104 -4.96 12.57 -9.57
C TYR A 104 -4.22 11.57 -10.45
N LEU A 105 -4.68 10.32 -10.50
CA LEU A 105 -4.12 9.29 -11.36
C LEU A 105 -4.27 9.66 -12.83
N GLN A 106 -5.44 10.17 -13.21
CA GLN A 106 -5.72 10.60 -14.57
C GLN A 106 -4.79 11.76 -15.00
N GLU A 107 -4.55 12.74 -14.13
CA GLU A 107 -3.58 13.82 -14.36
C GLU A 107 -2.16 13.30 -14.60
N LEU A 108 -1.72 12.26 -13.85
CA LEU A 108 -0.40 11.66 -14.00
C LEU A 108 -0.25 10.79 -15.25
N ILE A 109 -1.34 10.16 -15.71
CA ILE A 109 -1.33 9.19 -16.81
C ILE A 109 -1.54 9.88 -18.16
N LEU A 110 -2.39 10.91 -18.24
CA LEU A 110 -2.71 11.65 -19.48
C LEU A 110 -1.47 12.08 -20.30
N PRO A 111 -0.39 12.61 -19.69
CA PRO A 111 0.81 12.96 -20.44
C PRO A 111 1.52 11.77 -21.09
N LYS A 112 1.36 10.56 -20.52
CA LYS A 112 2.02 9.33 -20.97
C LYS A 112 1.21 8.57 -22.01
N THR A 113 -0.12 8.47 -21.81
CA THR A 113 -1.00 7.66 -22.65
C THR A 113 -1.71 8.47 -23.72
N LYS A 114 -1.81 9.80 -23.58
CA LYS A 114 -2.62 10.70 -24.41
C LYS A 114 -4.12 10.38 -24.47
N GLU A 115 -4.55 9.35 -23.75
CA GLU A 115 -5.93 8.91 -23.64
C GLU A 115 -6.36 8.92 -22.18
N LYS A 116 -7.64 9.25 -21.98
CA LYS A 116 -8.28 9.28 -20.67
C LYS A 116 -8.58 7.84 -20.25
N VAL A 117 -8.14 7.44 -19.06
CA VAL A 117 -8.54 6.15 -18.48
C VAL A 117 -10.03 6.24 -18.18
N GLU A 118 -10.83 5.43 -18.88
CA GLU A 118 -12.26 5.31 -18.58
C GLU A 118 -12.46 4.46 -17.32
N PRO A 119 -13.42 4.83 -16.45
CA PRO A 119 -13.81 3.98 -15.34
C PRO A 119 -14.27 2.62 -15.88
N HIS A 120 -13.78 1.52 -15.29
CA HIS A 120 -14.32 0.19 -15.59
C HIS A 120 -15.75 0.15 -15.08
N VAL A 121 -16.71 0.27 -15.99
CA VAL A 121 -18.10 -0.10 -15.74
C VAL A 121 -18.15 -1.61 -15.85
N ASP A 122 -18.56 -2.26 -14.77
CA ASP A 122 -18.92 -3.67 -14.82
C ASP A 122 -20.21 -3.78 -15.64
N GLU A 123 -20.08 -3.84 -16.97
CA GLU A 123 -21.17 -4.24 -17.84
C GLU A 123 -21.51 -5.69 -17.47
N GLU A 124 -22.65 -5.91 -16.81
CA GLU A 124 -23.23 -7.25 -16.79
C GLU A 124 -23.45 -7.65 -18.26
N PRO A 125 -22.90 -8.78 -18.73
CA PRO A 125 -23.14 -9.20 -20.09
C PRO A 125 -24.65 -9.40 -20.26
N GLU A 126 -25.27 -8.54 -21.06
CA GLU A 126 -26.60 -8.78 -21.60
C GLU A 126 -26.58 -10.20 -22.19
N GLU A 127 -27.39 -11.11 -21.62
CA GLU A 127 -27.61 -12.44 -22.16
C GLU A 127 -28.35 -12.29 -23.49
N ASP A 128 -27.64 -11.94 -24.56
CA ASP A 128 -28.14 -12.05 -25.92
C ASP A 128 -28.12 -13.54 -26.30
N ASP A 129 -29.29 -14.17 -26.13
CA ASP A 129 -29.60 -15.56 -26.47
C ASP A 129 -29.15 -15.99 -27.89
N ASN A 130 -28.78 -15.04 -28.75
CA ASN A 130 -28.36 -15.29 -30.13
C ASN A 130 -26.87 -15.63 -30.32
N LYS A 131 -26.02 -15.60 -29.29
CA LYS A 131 -24.57 -15.91 -29.43
C LYS A 131 -24.18 -17.40 -29.34
N MET A 132 -25.11 -18.28 -28.96
CA MET A 132 -24.84 -19.72 -28.83
C MET A 132 -24.48 -20.50 -30.13
N PRO A 133 -24.75 -20.05 -31.37
CA PRO A 133 -24.32 -20.77 -32.58
C PRO A 133 -22.85 -20.54 -32.95
N ILE A 134 -22.23 -19.43 -32.51
CA ILE A 134 -20.88 -19.05 -32.96
C ILE A 134 -19.81 -19.82 -32.18
N LEU A 135 -20.00 -19.96 -30.87
CA LEU A 135 -19.06 -20.67 -30.00
C LEU A 135 -18.98 -22.17 -30.34
N SER A 136 -20.08 -22.76 -30.78
CA SER A 136 -20.14 -24.18 -31.19
C SER A 136 -19.38 -24.44 -32.50
N GLN A 137 -19.43 -23.51 -33.47
CA GLN A 137 -18.66 -23.61 -34.71
C GLN A 137 -17.15 -23.44 -34.50
N GLU A 138 -16.73 -22.58 -33.58
CA GLU A 138 -15.31 -22.39 -33.23
C GLU A 138 -14.72 -23.59 -32.49
N LEU A 139 -15.51 -24.25 -31.63
CA LEU A 139 -15.11 -25.47 -30.91
C LEU A 139 -14.98 -26.68 -31.85
N GLU A 140 -15.86 -26.82 -32.83
CA GLU A 140 -15.73 -27.86 -33.87
C GLU A 140 -14.52 -27.62 -34.78
N GLY A 141 -14.22 -26.34 -35.09
CA GLY A 141 -13.02 -25.94 -35.82
C GLY A 141 -11.73 -26.34 -35.10
N PHE A 142 -11.66 -26.09 -33.78
CA PHE A 142 -10.50 -26.43 -32.95
C PHE A 142 -10.25 -27.94 -32.83
N SER A 143 -11.31 -28.73 -32.65
CA SER A 143 -11.23 -30.20 -32.61
C SER A 143 -10.63 -30.81 -33.89
N ARG A 144 -10.98 -30.25 -35.05
CA ARG A 144 -10.52 -30.73 -36.36
C ARG A 144 -9.08 -30.34 -36.67
N ILE A 145 -8.57 -29.28 -36.03
CA ILE A 145 -7.17 -28.85 -36.13
C ILE A 145 -6.28 -29.75 -35.28
N MET A 146 -6.71 -30.10 -34.06
CA MET A 146 -5.94 -30.95 -33.15
C MET A 146 -5.77 -32.39 -33.66
N SER A 147 -6.80 -32.97 -34.29
CA SER A 147 -6.72 -34.33 -34.84
C SER A 147 -5.80 -34.44 -36.08
N LYS A 148 -5.55 -33.34 -36.79
CA LYS A 148 -4.62 -33.31 -37.93
C LYS A 148 -3.15 -33.17 -37.48
N THR A 149 -2.89 -32.42 -36.43
CA THR A 149 -1.52 -32.19 -35.92
C THR A 149 -0.86 -33.41 -35.28
N ASP A 150 -1.64 -34.37 -34.78
CA ASP A 150 -1.10 -35.61 -34.19
C ASP A 150 -0.75 -36.68 -35.24
N THR A 151 -1.30 -36.60 -36.47
CA THR A 151 -1.01 -37.60 -37.51
C THR A 151 0.29 -37.30 -38.28
N GLU A 152 0.75 -36.04 -38.30
CA GLU A 152 1.99 -35.64 -39.01
C GLU A 152 3.26 -35.79 -38.17
N LYS A 153 3.19 -35.82 -36.83
CA LYS A 153 4.38 -35.95 -35.97
C LYS A 153 4.98 -37.37 -35.91
N SER A 154 4.28 -38.41 -36.35
CA SER A 154 4.81 -39.80 -36.37
C SER A 154 5.53 -40.20 -37.67
N LYS A 155 5.77 -39.28 -38.62
CA LYS A 155 6.48 -39.61 -39.88
C LYS A 155 7.85 -38.96 -40.06
N GLN A 156 8.41 -38.27 -39.07
CA GLN A 156 9.75 -37.67 -39.15
C GLN A 156 10.75 -38.16 -38.09
N VAL A 157 10.53 -39.35 -37.53
CA VAL A 157 11.58 -40.09 -36.81
C VAL A 157 11.68 -41.50 -37.38
N ILE A 158 12.20 -41.61 -38.61
CA ILE A 158 12.99 -42.74 -39.11
C ILE A 158 14.08 -42.16 -40.00
#